data_AF-A0A3D0RQF7-F1
#
_entry.id   AF-A0A3D0RQF7-F1
#
_cell.length_a   1.000
_cell.length_b   1.000
_cell.length_c   1.000
_cell.angle_alpha   90.00
_cell.angle_beta   90.00
_cell.angle_gamma   90.00
#
_symmetry.space_group_name_H-M   'P 1'
#
loop_
_entity.id
_entity.type
_entity.pdbx_description
1 polymer ?
#
loop_
_entity_poly.entity_id
_entity_poly.type
_entity_poly.pdbx_seq_one_letter_code
_entity_poly.pdbx_strand_id
1 'polypeptide(L)'
;ESGNVGSAVELLKGTPYESTMSFAMKRFSAEQNLFPIEVALDLDYWRRLWAEAKKLSGKDREMAVKIIGSLLDMNNLMWVIRYKIYHKLSEEELINYTLPFGFRVRDEDVRAIAAGSDIADVVSRIYPTVADVGALLETPQSGLPKLEQQLKRQVVKQCMAAFIGDPFHIGIPLAYLLLSDFEIQDLIVLIEAKSSNVADEEYRPLLLKTSLVQ
;
A
#
# COMPACT_ATOMS: atom_id res chain seq x y z
N GLU A 1 8.18 10.88 -27.48
CA GLU A 1 7.46 9.66 -27.07
C GLU A 1 8.10 8.45 -27.74
N SER A 2 8.24 7.30 -27.06
CA SER A 2 9.02 6.13 -27.53
C SER A 2 8.23 5.14 -28.41
N GLY A 3 6.92 5.32 -28.57
CA GLY A 3 6.07 4.56 -29.52
C GLY A 3 5.75 3.11 -29.15
N ASN A 4 6.49 2.46 -28.25
CA ASN A 4 6.16 1.15 -27.67
C ASN A 4 6.91 0.89 -26.34
N VAL A 5 6.47 -0.14 -25.61
CA VAL A 5 7.00 -0.50 -24.27
C VAL A 5 8.48 -0.87 -24.32
N GLY A 6 8.92 -1.66 -25.32
CA GLY A 6 10.32 -2.06 -25.45
C GLY A 6 11.25 -0.87 -25.63
N SER A 7 10.90 0.06 -26.51
CA SER A 7 11.62 1.32 -26.69
C SER A 7 11.62 2.19 -25.43
N ALA A 8 10.55 2.17 -24.63
CA ALA A 8 10.51 2.88 -23.35
C ALA A 8 11.51 2.29 -22.34
N VAL A 9 11.62 0.96 -22.27
CA VAL A 9 12.59 0.28 -21.38
C VAL A 9 14.03 0.59 -21.75
N GLU A 10 14.33 0.68 -23.04
CA GLU A 10 15.65 1.06 -23.53
C GLU A 10 16.08 2.46 -23.05
N LEU A 11 15.12 3.40 -22.90
CA LEU A 11 15.39 4.74 -22.36
C LEU A 11 15.67 4.74 -20.85
N LEU A 12 15.38 3.65 -20.14
CA LEU A 12 15.64 3.51 -18.70
C LEU A 12 17.02 2.93 -18.40
N LYS A 13 17.84 2.65 -19.43
CA LYS A 13 19.22 2.19 -19.25
C LYS A 13 20.06 3.21 -18.47
N GLY A 14 20.86 2.72 -17.54
CA GLY A 14 21.65 3.54 -16.62
C GLY A 14 20.86 4.14 -15.47
N THR A 15 19.55 3.91 -15.38
CA THR A 15 18.74 4.34 -14.24
C THR A 15 18.60 3.21 -13.21
N PRO A 16 18.19 3.53 -11.96
CA PRO A 16 17.86 2.51 -10.97
C PRO A 16 16.70 1.57 -11.33
N TYR A 17 16.05 1.74 -12.49
CA TYR A 17 14.94 0.89 -12.95
C TYR A 17 15.37 -0.17 -13.98
N GLU A 18 16.58 -0.07 -14.53
CA GLU A 18 17.04 -0.91 -15.64
C GLU A 18 16.96 -2.41 -15.34
N SER A 19 17.47 -2.83 -14.18
CA SER A 19 17.51 -4.25 -13.77
C SER A 19 16.10 -4.84 -13.61
N THR A 20 15.23 -4.09 -12.94
CA THR A 20 13.84 -4.48 -12.67
C THR A 20 13.06 -4.62 -13.97
N MET A 21 13.20 -3.63 -14.86
CA MET A 21 12.53 -3.63 -16.16
C MET A 21 13.04 -4.73 -17.09
N SER A 22 14.34 -5.03 -17.09
CA SER A 22 14.91 -6.10 -17.92
C SER A 22 14.35 -7.48 -17.57
N PHE A 23 14.10 -7.75 -16.29
CA PHE A 23 13.47 -9.00 -15.86
C PHE A 23 11.97 -9.02 -16.21
N ALA A 24 11.26 -7.94 -15.90
CA ALA A 24 9.82 -7.84 -16.15
C ALA A 24 9.47 -7.90 -17.65
N MET A 25 10.34 -7.35 -18.52
CA MET A 25 10.16 -7.38 -19.97
C MET A 25 10.11 -8.80 -20.54
N LYS A 26 10.83 -9.76 -19.96
CA LYS A 26 10.75 -11.16 -20.41
C LYS A 26 9.34 -11.71 -20.25
N ARG A 27 8.69 -11.38 -19.15
CA ARG A 27 7.34 -11.81 -18.82
C ARG A 27 6.29 -11.04 -19.62
N PHE A 28 6.46 -9.73 -19.77
CA PHE A 28 5.64 -8.92 -20.68
C PHE A 28 5.68 -9.44 -22.13
N SER A 29 6.84 -9.81 -22.66
CA SER A 29 6.94 -10.34 -24.02
C SER A 29 6.17 -11.65 -24.21
N ALA A 30 6.10 -12.49 -23.17
CA ALA A 30 5.37 -13.75 -23.21
C ALA A 30 3.85 -13.56 -23.02
N GLU A 31 3.46 -12.70 -22.08
CA GLU A 31 2.05 -12.53 -21.66
C GLU A 31 1.32 -11.41 -22.40
N GLN A 32 2.05 -10.49 -23.04
CA GLN A 32 1.55 -9.24 -23.65
C GLN A 32 0.67 -8.41 -22.69
N ASN A 33 1.02 -8.46 -21.39
CA ASN A 33 0.30 -7.81 -20.30
C ASN A 33 1.26 -6.89 -19.54
N LEU A 34 0.85 -5.65 -19.27
CA LEU A 34 1.63 -4.67 -18.51
C LEU A 34 1.69 -4.97 -17.01
N PHE A 35 0.74 -5.74 -16.49
CA PHE A 35 0.63 -6.00 -15.06
C PHE A 35 1.92 -6.55 -14.39
N PRO A 36 2.64 -7.53 -14.97
CA PRO A 36 3.95 -7.94 -14.45
C PRO A 36 5.01 -6.83 -14.35
N ILE A 37 4.96 -5.85 -15.24
CA ILE A 37 5.88 -4.69 -15.21
C ILE A 37 5.54 -3.77 -14.05
N GLU A 38 4.25 -3.44 -13.90
CA GLU A 38 3.75 -2.58 -12.82
C GLU A 38 4.12 -3.19 -11.46
N VAL A 39 3.81 -4.47 -11.26
CA VAL A 39 4.13 -5.17 -10.01
C VAL A 39 5.63 -5.24 -9.77
N ALA A 40 6.45 -5.51 -10.80
CA ALA A 40 7.90 -5.57 -10.63
C ALA A 40 8.47 -4.24 -10.14
N LEU A 41 7.99 -3.12 -10.69
CA LEU A 41 8.40 -1.78 -10.27
C LEU A 41 7.96 -1.47 -8.84
N ASP A 42 6.72 -1.77 -8.49
CA ASP A 42 6.19 -1.58 -7.14
C ASP A 42 7.01 -2.38 -6.11
N LEU A 43 7.21 -3.67 -6.35
CA LEU A 43 7.97 -4.52 -5.42
C LEU A 43 9.42 -4.07 -5.27
N ASP A 44 10.07 -3.65 -6.34
CA ASP A 44 11.43 -3.12 -6.30
C ASP A 44 11.54 -1.78 -5.56
N TYR A 45 10.58 -0.87 -5.77
CA TYR A 45 10.50 0.37 -5.00
C TYR A 45 10.40 0.09 -3.49
N TRP A 46 9.47 -0.78 -3.09
CA TRP A 46 9.24 -1.09 -1.68
C TRP A 46 10.41 -1.87 -1.05
N ARG A 47 11.06 -2.78 -1.78
CA ARG A 47 12.28 -3.46 -1.32
C ARG A 47 13.40 -2.48 -1.04
N ARG A 48 13.64 -1.53 -1.95
CA ARG A 48 14.69 -0.52 -1.78
C ARG A 48 14.38 0.42 -0.62
N LEU A 49 13.15 0.95 -0.56
CA LEU A 49 12.73 1.83 0.53
C LEU A 49 12.84 1.14 1.90
N TRP A 50 12.40 -0.11 2.00
CA TRP A 50 12.52 -0.88 3.24
C TRP A 50 13.97 -1.18 3.62
N ALA A 51 14.82 -1.47 2.64
CA ALA A 51 16.25 -1.67 2.88
C ALA A 51 16.92 -0.40 3.41
N GLU A 52 16.65 0.77 2.82
CA GLU A 52 17.18 2.05 3.30
C GLU A 52 16.67 2.39 4.71
N ALA A 53 15.37 2.18 4.99
CA ALA A 53 14.82 2.38 6.33
C ALA A 53 15.54 1.53 7.39
N LYS A 54 15.88 0.28 7.05
CA LYS A 54 16.61 -0.63 7.95
C LYS A 54 18.10 -0.31 8.13
N LYS A 55 18.73 0.40 7.18
CA LYS A 55 20.13 0.83 7.27
C LYS A 55 20.35 1.97 8.26
N LEU A 56 19.30 2.73 8.58
CA LEU A 56 19.35 3.76 9.62
C LEU A 56 19.74 3.16 10.98
N SER A 57 20.06 4.01 11.94
CA SER A 57 20.45 3.58 13.29
C SER A 57 19.62 4.27 14.37
N GLY A 58 19.64 3.70 15.58
CA GLY A 58 18.96 4.27 16.74
C GLY A 58 17.48 4.58 16.49
N LYS A 59 17.08 5.78 16.91
CA LYS A 59 15.70 6.27 16.83
C LYS A 59 15.24 6.52 15.39
N ASP A 60 16.14 6.89 14.48
CA ASP A 60 15.81 7.07 13.07
C ASP A 60 15.30 5.78 12.45
N ARG A 61 16.00 4.67 12.70
CA ARG A 61 15.56 3.34 12.23
C ARG A 61 14.23 2.96 12.82
N GLU A 62 14.07 3.11 14.14
CA GLU A 62 12.84 2.75 14.82
C GLU A 62 11.64 3.49 14.21
N MET A 63 11.77 4.79 14.01
CA MET A 63 10.69 5.64 13.50
C MET A 63 10.44 5.42 12.01
N ALA A 64 11.50 5.28 11.20
CA ALA A 64 11.36 4.98 9.78
C ALA A 64 10.68 3.61 9.54
N VAL A 65 11.13 2.56 10.24
CA VAL A 65 10.57 1.22 10.15
C VAL A 65 9.09 1.20 10.56
N LYS A 66 8.72 1.92 11.64
CA LYS A 66 7.32 2.01 12.06
C LYS A 66 6.44 2.69 11.00
N ILE A 67 6.86 3.83 10.47
CA ILE A 67 6.06 4.63 9.51
C ILE A 67 6.00 3.94 8.14
N ILE A 68 7.15 3.68 7.54
CA ILE A 68 7.26 3.05 6.20
C ILE A 68 6.66 1.64 6.26
N GLY A 69 6.94 0.90 7.34
CA GLY A 69 6.43 -0.46 7.50
C GLY A 69 4.93 -0.52 7.66
N SER A 70 4.29 0.45 8.33
CA SER A 70 2.82 0.51 8.41
C SER A 70 2.20 0.78 7.04
N LEU A 71 2.81 1.64 6.22
CA LEU A 71 2.36 1.89 4.85
C LEU A 71 2.58 0.66 3.95
N LEU A 72 3.72 -0.02 4.10
CA LEU A 72 4.04 -1.26 3.40
C LEU A 72 3.03 -2.36 3.77
N ASP A 73 2.75 -2.56 5.05
CA ASP A 73 1.78 -3.54 5.54
C ASP A 73 0.40 -3.36 4.90
N MET A 74 -0.09 -2.11 4.88
CA MET A 74 -1.34 -1.75 4.22
C MET A 74 -1.32 -2.15 2.74
N ASN A 75 -0.27 -1.74 2.01
CA ASN A 75 -0.16 -2.05 0.59
C ASN A 75 -0.09 -3.55 0.34
N ASN A 76 0.67 -4.29 1.14
CA ASN A 76 0.85 -5.73 0.99
C ASN A 76 -0.46 -6.49 1.22
N LEU A 77 -1.24 -6.10 2.24
CA LEU A 77 -2.59 -6.64 2.46
C LEU A 77 -3.52 -6.28 1.31
N MET A 78 -3.53 -5.03 0.86
CA MET A 78 -4.39 -4.62 -0.24
C MET A 78 -4.02 -5.30 -1.56
N TRP A 79 -2.74 -5.52 -1.84
CA TRP A 79 -2.27 -6.27 -3.00
C TRP A 79 -2.76 -7.71 -2.96
N VAL A 80 -2.45 -8.47 -1.89
CA VAL A 80 -2.85 -9.88 -1.82
C VAL A 80 -4.38 -10.04 -1.90
N ILE A 81 -5.14 -9.14 -1.27
CA ILE A 81 -6.61 -9.17 -1.30
C ILE A 81 -7.14 -8.82 -2.70
N ARG A 82 -6.68 -7.72 -3.31
CA ARG A 82 -7.15 -7.29 -4.64
C ARG A 82 -6.76 -8.27 -5.73
N TYR A 83 -5.52 -8.76 -5.71
CA TYR A 83 -5.03 -9.73 -6.68
C TYR A 83 -5.80 -11.05 -6.58
N LYS A 84 -6.17 -11.49 -5.37
CA LYS A 84 -7.00 -12.67 -5.17
C LYS A 84 -8.44 -12.46 -5.64
N ILE A 85 -9.07 -11.34 -5.27
CA ILE A 85 -10.50 -11.12 -5.51
C ILE A 85 -10.78 -10.65 -6.95
N TYR A 86 -10.07 -9.64 -7.44
CA TYR A 86 -10.34 -9.03 -8.75
C TYR A 86 -9.61 -9.74 -9.88
N HIS A 87 -8.37 -10.16 -9.65
CA HIS A 87 -7.53 -10.75 -10.69
C HIS A 87 -7.48 -12.28 -10.66
N LYS A 88 -8.00 -12.91 -9.58
CA LYS A 88 -8.07 -14.37 -9.41
C LYS A 88 -6.72 -15.07 -9.65
N LEU A 89 -5.64 -14.42 -9.24
CA LEU A 89 -4.30 -14.97 -9.40
C LEU A 89 -4.13 -16.25 -8.56
N SER A 90 -3.28 -17.15 -9.05
CA SER A 90 -2.90 -18.36 -8.32
C SER A 90 -2.16 -18.04 -7.02
N GLU A 91 -2.11 -19.00 -6.09
CA GLU A 91 -1.34 -18.86 -4.84
C GLU A 91 0.12 -18.47 -5.11
N GLU A 92 0.76 -19.12 -6.08
CA GLU A 92 2.15 -18.85 -6.48
C GLU A 92 2.31 -17.41 -7.01
N GLU A 93 1.39 -16.96 -7.86
CA GLU A 93 1.41 -15.58 -8.36
C GLU A 93 1.20 -14.57 -7.24
N LEU A 94 0.26 -14.83 -6.31
CA LEU A 94 0.02 -13.95 -5.16
C LEU A 94 1.27 -13.80 -4.30
N ILE A 95 1.97 -14.90 -4.02
CA ILE A 95 3.23 -14.90 -3.26
C ILE A 95 4.31 -14.13 -4.03
N ASN A 96 4.42 -14.33 -5.34
CA ASN A 96 5.42 -13.67 -6.18
C ASN A 96 5.14 -12.17 -6.37
N TYR A 97 3.88 -11.76 -6.27
CA TYR A 97 3.41 -10.38 -6.48
C TYR A 97 3.22 -9.58 -5.20
N THR A 98 3.73 -10.09 -4.09
CA THR A 98 3.68 -9.45 -2.78
C THR A 98 5.07 -9.44 -2.14
N LEU A 99 5.18 -8.82 -0.98
CA LEU A 99 6.44 -8.75 -0.23
C LEU A 99 6.45 -9.76 0.91
N PRO A 100 7.55 -10.53 1.09
CA PRO A 100 7.65 -11.51 2.18
C PRO A 100 8.11 -10.87 3.49
N PHE A 101 7.81 -9.59 3.70
CA PHE A 101 8.20 -8.83 4.88
C PHE A 101 7.28 -7.64 5.08
N GLY A 102 7.27 -7.12 6.31
CA GLY A 102 6.53 -5.94 6.71
C GLY A 102 6.87 -5.58 8.16
N PHE A 103 6.09 -4.67 8.74
CA PHE A 103 6.25 -4.28 10.14
C PHE A 103 5.38 -5.16 11.05
N ARG A 104 4.08 -5.25 10.75
CA ARG A 104 3.11 -6.13 11.40
C ARG A 104 2.72 -7.29 10.51
N VAL A 105 2.59 -7.06 9.20
CA VAL A 105 2.21 -8.08 8.22
C VAL A 105 3.44 -8.90 7.87
N ARG A 106 3.36 -10.20 8.10
CA ARG A 106 4.45 -11.15 7.89
C ARG A 106 4.19 -11.99 6.64
N ASP A 107 5.25 -12.64 6.16
CA ASP A 107 5.16 -13.59 5.03
C ASP A 107 4.09 -14.67 5.27
N GLU A 108 3.99 -15.17 6.50
CA GLU A 108 2.98 -16.16 6.90
C GLU A 108 1.54 -15.66 6.71
N ASP A 109 1.27 -14.37 6.94
CA ASP A 109 -0.06 -13.78 6.78
C ASP A 109 -0.46 -13.70 5.30
N VAL A 110 0.47 -13.25 4.46
CA VAL A 110 0.30 -13.15 3.01
C VAL A 110 0.08 -14.53 2.41
N ARG A 111 0.92 -15.51 2.78
CA ARG A 111 0.77 -16.89 2.34
C ARG A 111 -0.53 -17.52 2.82
N ALA A 112 -0.96 -17.24 4.05
CA ALA A 112 -2.24 -17.74 4.55
C ALA A 112 -3.40 -17.25 3.67
N ILE A 113 -3.42 -15.96 3.30
CA ILE A 113 -4.42 -15.42 2.38
C ILE A 113 -4.28 -16.06 1.01
N ALA A 114 -3.07 -16.17 0.47
CA ALA A 114 -2.82 -16.77 -0.84
C ALA A 114 -3.31 -18.22 -0.92
N ALA A 115 -3.07 -19.01 0.14
CA ALA A 115 -3.46 -20.41 0.27
C ALA A 115 -4.96 -20.63 0.57
N GLY A 116 -5.76 -19.57 0.64
CA GLY A 116 -7.21 -19.71 0.79
C GLY A 116 -7.77 -19.48 2.20
N SER A 117 -6.95 -19.08 3.18
CA SER A 117 -7.45 -18.75 4.52
C SER A 117 -8.45 -17.59 4.47
N ASP A 118 -9.31 -17.52 5.49
CA ASP A 118 -10.28 -16.44 5.63
C ASP A 118 -9.57 -15.08 5.78
N ILE A 119 -9.88 -14.16 4.87
CA ILE A 119 -9.22 -12.85 4.83
C ILE A 119 -9.61 -12.01 6.05
N ALA A 120 -10.87 -12.10 6.50
CA ALA A 120 -11.34 -11.32 7.63
C ALA A 120 -10.64 -11.75 8.93
N ASP A 121 -10.44 -13.04 9.14
CA ASP A 121 -9.71 -13.58 10.28
C ASP A 121 -8.24 -13.12 10.29
N VAL A 122 -7.56 -13.18 9.13
CA VAL A 122 -6.16 -12.73 9.01
C VAL A 122 -6.04 -11.24 9.28
N VAL A 123 -6.89 -10.42 8.65
CA VAL A 123 -6.86 -8.95 8.85
C VAL A 123 -7.19 -8.59 10.29
N SER A 124 -8.23 -9.20 10.89
CA SER A 124 -8.65 -8.91 12.27
C SER A 124 -7.60 -9.30 13.29
N ARG A 125 -6.83 -10.37 13.04
CA ARG A 125 -5.70 -10.75 13.89
C ARG A 125 -4.58 -9.70 13.88
N ILE A 126 -4.26 -9.14 12.70
CA ILE A 126 -3.17 -8.16 12.54
C ILE A 126 -3.62 -6.76 12.99
N TYR A 127 -4.87 -6.41 12.68
CA TYR A 127 -5.48 -5.11 12.96
C TYR A 127 -6.85 -5.27 13.63
N PRO A 128 -6.91 -5.58 14.95
CA PRO A 128 -8.18 -5.79 15.66
C PRO A 128 -9.14 -4.59 15.65
N THR A 129 -8.61 -3.40 15.39
CA THR A 129 -9.40 -2.16 15.30
C THR A 129 -10.06 -1.94 13.94
N VAL A 130 -9.73 -2.76 12.94
CA VAL A 130 -10.40 -2.73 11.62
C VAL A 130 -11.66 -3.57 11.76
N ALA A 131 -12.80 -2.90 11.66
CA ALA A 131 -14.11 -3.51 11.89
C ALA A 131 -14.73 -4.02 10.59
N ASP A 132 -15.62 -4.99 10.74
CA ASP A 132 -16.55 -5.45 9.70
C ASP A 132 -15.89 -6.00 8.43
N VAL A 133 -14.64 -6.51 8.51
CA VAL A 133 -13.90 -6.98 7.34
C VAL A 133 -14.69 -8.03 6.56
N GLY A 134 -15.34 -8.98 7.23
CA GLY A 134 -16.19 -9.98 6.57
C GLY A 134 -17.31 -9.36 5.74
N ALA A 135 -18.07 -8.43 6.33
CA ALA A 135 -19.16 -7.72 5.65
C ALA A 135 -18.66 -6.87 4.47
N LEU A 136 -17.49 -6.26 4.59
CA LEU A 136 -16.85 -5.51 3.48
C LEU A 136 -16.47 -6.43 2.32
N LEU A 137 -16.13 -7.69 2.59
CA LEU A 137 -15.78 -8.66 1.56
C LEU A 137 -16.99 -9.30 0.86
N GLU A 138 -18.21 -9.18 1.40
CA GLU A 138 -19.43 -9.65 0.72
C GLU A 138 -19.72 -8.86 -0.55
N THR A 139 -19.41 -7.55 -0.55
CA THR A 139 -19.51 -6.68 -1.74
C THR A 139 -18.17 -6.00 -2.02
N PRO A 140 -17.18 -6.72 -2.59
CA PRO A 140 -15.81 -6.22 -2.70
C PRO A 140 -15.67 -4.89 -3.45
N GLN A 141 -16.51 -4.61 -4.44
CA GLN A 141 -16.43 -3.36 -5.23
C GLN A 141 -16.63 -2.11 -4.35
N SER A 142 -17.51 -2.19 -3.36
CA SER A 142 -17.76 -1.07 -2.43
C SER A 142 -17.05 -1.23 -1.08
N GLY A 143 -16.76 -2.47 -0.69
CA GLY A 143 -16.17 -2.77 0.61
C GLY A 143 -14.63 -2.70 0.64
N LEU A 144 -13.92 -3.09 -0.42
CA LEU A 144 -12.45 -2.97 -0.43
C LEU A 144 -11.96 -1.52 -0.34
N PRO A 145 -12.59 -0.52 -0.98
CA PRO A 145 -12.25 0.88 -0.75
C PRO A 145 -12.41 1.31 0.71
N LYS A 146 -13.47 0.85 1.39
CA LYS A 146 -13.69 1.12 2.82
C LYS A 146 -12.65 0.41 3.70
N LEU A 147 -12.30 -0.83 3.37
CA LEU A 147 -11.23 -1.56 4.06
C LEU A 147 -9.88 -0.84 3.92
N GLU A 148 -9.52 -0.45 2.70
CA GLU A 148 -8.33 0.35 2.43
C GLU A 148 -8.32 1.62 3.28
N GLN A 149 -9.45 2.30 3.35
CA GLN A 149 -9.57 3.51 4.16
C GLN A 149 -9.35 3.25 5.66
N GLN A 150 -9.91 2.17 6.20
CA GLN A 150 -9.67 1.78 7.59
C GLN A 150 -8.19 1.46 7.86
N LEU A 151 -7.51 0.81 6.91
CA LEU A 151 -6.07 0.55 7.01
C LEU A 151 -5.25 1.84 6.89
N LYS A 152 -5.59 2.75 5.95
CA LYS A 152 -4.98 4.09 5.84
C LYS A 152 -5.08 4.86 7.15
N ARG A 153 -6.21 4.78 7.87
CA ARG A 153 -6.36 5.39 9.20
C ARG A 153 -5.36 4.84 10.22
N GLN A 154 -4.96 3.57 10.13
CA GLN A 154 -3.90 3.03 10.99
C GLN A 154 -2.54 3.65 10.66
N VAL A 155 -2.25 3.84 9.37
CA VAL A 155 -1.03 4.55 8.92
C VAL A 155 -1.04 6.00 9.41
N VAL A 156 -2.16 6.71 9.26
CA VAL A 156 -2.33 8.09 9.74
C VAL A 156 -2.08 8.17 11.25
N LYS A 157 -2.66 7.26 12.05
CA LYS A 157 -2.40 7.20 13.51
C LYS A 157 -0.91 7.00 13.81
N GLN A 158 -0.23 6.13 13.05
CA GLN A 158 1.20 5.90 13.21
C GLN A 158 2.04 7.13 12.84
N CYS A 159 1.65 7.88 11.80
CA CYS A 159 2.28 9.14 11.43
C CYS A 159 2.08 10.22 12.51
N MET A 160 0.86 10.37 13.03
CA MET A 160 0.56 11.34 14.08
C MET A 160 1.35 11.07 15.37
N ALA A 161 1.52 9.80 15.72
CA ALA A 161 2.34 9.40 16.87
C ALA A 161 3.82 9.82 16.73
N ALA A 162 4.32 10.05 15.51
CA ALA A 162 5.69 10.50 15.31
C ALA A 162 5.94 11.92 15.83
N PHE A 163 4.90 12.76 15.94
CA PHE A 163 5.02 14.13 16.46
C PHE A 163 4.93 14.20 18.00
N ILE A 164 4.78 13.06 18.67
CA ILE A 164 4.67 12.98 20.12
C ILE A 164 6.02 12.54 20.71
N GLY A 165 6.54 13.33 21.66
CA GLY A 165 7.77 13.03 22.37
C GLY A 165 8.98 13.75 21.77
N ASP A 166 10.15 13.10 21.82
CA ASP A 166 11.41 13.71 21.38
C ASP A 166 11.43 13.88 19.84
N PRO A 167 11.63 15.11 19.30
CA PRO A 167 11.50 15.40 17.88
C PRO A 167 12.77 15.08 17.05
N PHE A 168 13.87 14.66 17.67
CA PHE A 168 15.13 14.41 16.97
C PHE A 168 15.17 13.02 16.33
N HIS A 169 14.36 12.84 15.28
CA HIS A 169 14.40 11.66 14.41
C HIS A 169 13.79 11.91 13.02
N ILE A 170 14.17 11.09 12.05
CA ILE A 170 13.68 11.12 10.66
C ILE A 170 12.17 10.85 10.53
N GLY A 171 11.55 10.27 11.57
CA GLY A 171 10.11 10.03 11.58
C GLY A 171 9.25 11.29 11.39
N ILE A 172 9.71 12.46 11.87
CA ILE A 172 8.97 13.73 11.69
C ILE A 172 8.80 14.07 10.20
N PRO A 173 9.86 14.22 9.38
CA PRO A 173 9.69 14.51 7.96
C PRO A 173 8.99 13.39 7.19
N LEU A 174 9.19 12.11 7.55
CA LEU A 174 8.48 11.00 6.91
C LEU A 174 6.97 11.06 7.18
N ALA A 175 6.57 11.26 8.43
CA ALA A 175 5.16 11.39 8.80
C ALA A 175 4.52 12.60 8.15
N TYR A 176 5.24 13.73 8.10
CA TYR A 176 4.77 14.93 7.41
C TYR A 176 4.44 14.65 5.95
N LEU A 177 5.36 14.06 5.19
CA LEU A 177 5.16 13.76 3.76
C LEU A 177 3.93 12.88 3.53
N LEU A 178 3.76 11.81 4.32
CA LEU A 178 2.60 10.93 4.18
C LEU A 178 1.29 11.61 4.58
N LEU A 179 1.29 12.42 5.65
CA LEU A 179 0.11 13.16 6.05
C LEU A 179 -0.26 14.26 5.04
N SER A 180 0.72 14.85 4.35
CA SER A 180 0.47 15.78 3.24
C SER A 180 -0.13 15.05 2.03
N ASP A 181 0.35 13.85 1.70
CA ASP A 181 -0.25 13.04 0.63
C ASP A 181 -1.70 12.65 0.93
N PHE A 182 -1.98 12.20 2.15
CA PHE A 182 -3.35 11.91 2.59
C PHE A 182 -4.25 13.15 2.62
N GLU A 183 -3.69 14.34 2.89
CA GLU A 183 -4.45 15.58 2.80
C GLU A 183 -4.86 15.91 1.37
N ILE A 184 -3.94 15.73 0.42
CA ILE A 184 -4.22 15.93 -1.00
C ILE A 184 -5.32 14.96 -1.43
N GLN A 185 -5.28 13.70 -0.99
CA GLN A 185 -6.35 12.73 -1.25
C GLN A 185 -7.70 13.18 -0.67
N ASP A 186 -7.73 13.63 0.60
CA ASP A 186 -8.95 14.15 1.23
C ASP A 186 -9.50 15.38 0.50
N LEU A 187 -8.63 16.29 0.05
CA LEU A 187 -9.02 17.47 -0.74
C LEU A 187 -9.60 17.09 -2.09
N ILE A 188 -9.02 16.10 -2.78
CA ILE A 188 -9.58 15.58 -4.05
C ILE A 188 -10.97 15.02 -3.81
N VAL A 189 -11.15 14.16 -2.79
CA VAL A 189 -12.46 13.59 -2.44
C VAL A 189 -13.49 14.69 -2.16
N LEU A 190 -13.10 15.72 -1.40
CA LEU A 190 -13.97 16.84 -1.08
C LEU A 190 -14.37 17.65 -2.34
N ILE A 191 -13.40 17.95 -3.21
CA ILE A 191 -13.65 18.69 -4.45
C ILE A 191 -14.58 17.91 -5.38
N GLU A 192 -14.29 16.63 -5.61
CA GLU A 192 -15.10 15.76 -6.48
C GLU A 192 -16.52 15.59 -5.95
N ALA A 193 -16.67 15.38 -4.64
CA ALA A 193 -17.96 15.25 -3.99
C ALA A 193 -18.80 16.53 -4.11
N LYS A 194 -18.19 17.70 -3.87
CA LYS A 194 -18.87 18.99 -4.02
C LYS A 194 -19.21 19.31 -5.48
N SER A 195 -18.32 19.01 -6.41
CA SER A 195 -18.58 19.15 -7.85
C SER A 195 -19.74 18.26 -8.32
N SER A 196 -19.84 17.06 -7.76
CA SER A 196 -20.87 16.07 -8.10
C SER A 196 -22.16 16.19 -7.27
N ASN A 197 -22.29 17.19 -6.41
CA ASN A 197 -23.41 17.38 -5.46
C ASN A 197 -23.71 16.13 -4.59
N VAL A 198 -22.67 15.39 -4.22
CA VAL A 198 -22.78 14.24 -3.32
C VAL A 198 -23.10 14.72 -1.90
N ALA A 199 -24.00 14.02 -1.21
CA ALA A 199 -24.40 14.36 0.16
C ALA A 199 -23.23 14.23 1.14
N ASP A 200 -23.22 15.08 2.17
CA ASP A 200 -22.16 15.13 3.18
C ASP A 200 -21.94 13.78 3.88
N GLU A 201 -23.02 13.06 4.13
CA GLU A 201 -23.03 11.75 4.79
C GLU A 201 -22.33 10.67 3.98
N GLU A 202 -22.22 10.82 2.65
CA GLU A 202 -21.64 9.82 1.76
C GLU A 202 -20.11 9.94 1.66
N TYR A 203 -19.57 11.16 1.56
CA TYR A 203 -18.13 11.36 1.39
C TYR A 203 -17.38 11.65 2.70
N ARG A 204 -18.03 12.19 3.74
CA ARG A 204 -17.36 12.43 5.04
C ARG A 204 -16.74 11.17 5.64
N PRO A 205 -17.40 9.99 5.58
CA PRO A 205 -16.80 8.76 6.05
C PRO A 205 -15.54 8.38 5.28
N LEU A 206 -15.34 8.85 4.03
CA LEU A 206 -14.18 8.59 3.15
C LEU A 206 -12.96 9.47 3.47
N LEU A 207 -13.14 10.54 4.24
CA LEU A 207 -12.04 11.39 4.67
C LEU A 207 -11.20 10.71 5.77
N LEU A 208 -9.89 10.87 5.68
CA LEU A 208 -8.92 10.29 6.60
C LEU A 208 -8.70 11.19 7.82
N LYS A 209 -8.53 12.49 7.60
CA LYS A 209 -8.17 13.45 8.66
C LYS A 209 -9.34 13.86 9.56
N THR A 210 -10.59 13.63 9.18
CA THR A 210 -11.76 13.93 10.03
C THR A 210 -11.73 13.14 11.35
N SER A 211 -11.08 11.98 11.36
CA SER A 211 -10.89 11.13 12.55
C SER A 211 -9.84 11.64 13.55
N LEU A 212 -9.11 12.72 13.21
CA LEU A 212 -8.07 13.31 14.07
C LEU A 212 -8.58 14.43 14.99
N VAL A 213 -9.84 14.86 14.81
CA VAL A 213 -10.43 16.02 15.51
C VAL A 213 -11.47 15.59 16.56
N GLN A 214 -11.49 14.30 16.93
CA GLN A 214 -12.38 13.75 17.97
C GLN A 214 -11.59 13.29 19.19
#